data_AF-A0A372DVB7-F1
#
_entry.id   AF-A0A372DVB7-F1
#
_cell.length_a   1.000
_cell.length_b   1.000
_cell.length_c   1.000
_cell.angle_alpha   90.00
_cell.angle_beta   90.00
_cell.angle_gamma   90.00
#
_symmetry.space_group_name_H-M   'P 1'
#
loop_
_entity.id
_entity.type
_entity.pdbx_description
1 polymer ?
#
loop_
_entity_poly.entity_id
_entity_poly.type
_entity_poly.pdbx_seq_one_letter_code
_entity_poly.pdbx_strand_id
1 'polypeptide(L)'
;MPRPATIAQRQLLVAQRPPEPPMVPERPGYAADFAEGLAYQLAHATPQQVPALIHAHFPAPDQLDCTYLAGVLQTIDEARYCEREVGCGTDFVFWGIEYSAPNVAAARIWLENTRVRLA
;
A
#
# COMPACT_ATOMS: atom_id res chain seq x y z
N MET A 1 13.34 18.92 48.12
CA MET A 1 12.30 18.82 47.07
C MET A 1 12.45 20.05 46.16
N PRO A 2 12.82 19.93 44.87
CA PRO A 2 12.96 21.11 44.03
C PRO A 2 11.59 21.68 43.67
N ARG A 3 11.46 23.02 43.69
CA ARG A 3 10.23 23.79 43.48
C ARG A 3 9.54 23.48 42.14
N PRO A 4 8.22 23.64 42.04
CA PRO A 4 7.53 23.58 40.75
C PRO A 4 8.00 24.74 39.84
N ALA A 5 8.51 24.41 38.65
CA ALA A 5 8.94 25.38 37.66
C ALA A 5 7.77 26.27 37.22
N THR A 6 7.98 27.59 37.22
CA THR A 6 6.99 28.58 36.77
C THR A 6 6.69 28.41 35.27
N ILE A 7 5.56 28.93 34.80
CA ILE A 7 5.20 28.87 33.36
C ILE A 7 6.30 29.50 32.49
N ALA A 8 6.92 30.59 32.95
CA ALA A 8 8.04 31.24 32.26
C ALA A 8 9.29 30.33 32.17
N GLN A 9 9.60 29.58 33.22
CA GLN A 9 10.71 28.62 33.22
C GLN A 9 10.45 27.43 32.29
N ARG A 10 9.18 27.00 32.17
CA ARG A 10 8.79 25.94 31.23
C ARG A 10 8.93 26.39 29.78
N GLN A 11 8.55 27.62 29.46
CA GLN A 11 8.68 28.19 28.12
C GLN A 11 10.15 28.33 27.68
N LEU A 12 11.04 28.75 28.58
CA LEU A 12 12.49 28.82 28.31
C LEU A 12 13.12 27.44 28.08
N LEU A 13 12.58 26.39 28.72
CA LEU A 13 13.06 25.02 28.50
C LEU A 13 12.61 24.48 27.14
N VAL A 14 11.39 24.81 26.70
CA VAL A 14 10.87 24.41 25.38
C VAL A 14 11.65 25.10 24.25
N ALA A 15 11.97 26.39 24.42
CA ALA A 15 12.75 27.15 23.43
C ALA A 15 14.21 26.67 23.26
N GLN A 16 14.75 25.91 24.22
CA GLN A 16 16.09 25.33 24.16
C GLN A 16 16.10 23.88 23.66
N ARG A 17 14.94 23.29 23.36
CA ARG A 17 14.90 21.96 22.76
C ARG A 17 15.37 22.05 21.31
N PRO A 18 16.28 21.16 20.87
CA PRO A 18 16.58 21.01 19.45
C PRO A 18 15.26 20.84 18.68
N PRO A 19 15.10 21.44 17.49
CA PRO A 19 13.94 21.18 16.66
C PRO A 19 13.87 19.66 16.43
N GLU A 20 12.71 19.07 16.70
CA GLU A 20 12.49 17.67 16.35
C GLU A 20 12.80 17.53 14.85
N PRO A 21 13.66 16.58 14.45
CA PRO A 21 13.87 16.32 13.04
C PRO A 21 12.49 16.07 12.42
N PRO A 22 12.21 16.60 11.21
CA PRO A 22 10.95 16.33 10.56
C PRO A 22 10.77 14.82 10.56
N MET A 23 9.70 14.35 11.20
CA MET A 23 9.30 12.96 11.11
C MET A 23 9.10 12.71 9.62
N VAL A 24 10.06 12.06 8.98
CA VAL A 24 9.83 11.44 7.69
C VAL A 24 8.68 10.49 7.95
N PRO A 25 7.53 10.63 7.29
CA PRO A 25 6.48 9.63 7.40
C PRO A 25 7.12 8.33 6.91
N GLU A 26 7.47 7.44 7.84
CA GLU A 26 7.76 6.06 7.46
C GLU A 26 6.48 5.59 6.78
N ARG A 27 6.56 5.33 5.47
CA ARG A 27 5.42 4.80 4.73
C ARG A 27 4.98 3.55 5.49
N PRO A 28 3.70 3.43 5.88
CA PRO A 28 3.26 2.29 6.64
C PRO A 28 3.64 1.01 5.89
N GLY A 29 3.98 -0.04 6.64
CA GLY A 29 4.03 -1.39 6.07
C GLY A 29 2.72 -1.67 5.33
N TYR A 30 2.74 -2.60 4.37
CA TYR A 30 1.59 -2.91 3.52
C TYR A 30 0.27 -2.85 4.32
N ALA A 31 -0.66 -2.04 3.85
CA ALA A 31 -1.93 -1.83 4.53
C ALA A 31 -2.93 -2.85 3.96
N ALA A 32 -3.48 -3.73 4.81
CA ALA A 32 -4.36 -4.82 4.40
C ALA A 32 -5.62 -4.33 3.67
N ASP A 33 -6.15 -3.19 4.12
CA ASP A 33 -7.24 -2.43 3.50
C ASP A 33 -6.92 -1.97 2.08
N PHE A 34 -5.68 -1.60 1.78
CA PHE A 34 -5.27 -1.24 0.43
C PHE A 34 -5.25 -2.45 -0.51
N ALA A 35 -4.72 -3.60 -0.07
CA ALA A 35 -4.73 -4.80 -0.91
C ALA A 35 -6.13 -5.29 -1.20
N GLU A 36 -7.02 -5.25 -0.22
CA GLU A 36 -8.43 -5.56 -0.39
C GLU A 36 -9.11 -4.59 -1.37
N GLY A 37 -8.94 -3.28 -1.17
CA GLY A 37 -9.50 -2.27 -2.07
C GLY A 37 -8.98 -2.38 -3.51
N LEU A 38 -7.69 -2.67 -3.67
CA LEU A 38 -7.10 -2.89 -4.99
C LEU A 38 -7.61 -4.19 -5.62
N ALA A 39 -7.73 -5.27 -4.86
CA ALA A 39 -8.35 -6.52 -5.33
C ALA A 39 -9.78 -6.28 -5.82
N TYR A 40 -10.57 -5.46 -5.10
CA TYR A 40 -11.94 -5.11 -5.51
C TYR A 40 -11.98 -4.40 -6.85
N GLN A 41 -11.15 -3.39 -7.01
CA GLN A 41 -11.12 -2.64 -8.25
C GLN A 41 -10.59 -3.50 -9.41
N LEU A 42 -9.60 -4.36 -9.16
CA LEU A 42 -9.10 -5.30 -10.16
C LEU A 42 -10.16 -6.34 -10.54
N ALA A 43 -11.01 -6.80 -9.62
CA ALA A 43 -12.11 -7.72 -9.93
C ALA A 43 -13.12 -7.11 -10.92
N HIS A 44 -13.38 -5.81 -10.80
CA HIS A 44 -14.39 -5.08 -11.57
C HIS A 44 -13.83 -4.33 -12.79
N ALA A 45 -12.53 -4.46 -13.07
CA ALA A 45 -11.88 -3.84 -14.22
C ALA A 45 -11.76 -4.81 -15.39
N THR A 46 -11.52 -4.26 -16.59
CA THR A 46 -10.96 -5.02 -17.71
C THR A 46 -9.44 -4.92 -17.72
N PRO A 47 -8.71 -5.88 -18.32
CA PRO A 47 -7.25 -5.84 -18.37
C PRO A 47 -6.68 -4.53 -18.94
N GLN A 48 -7.40 -3.91 -19.90
CA GLN A 48 -7.02 -2.64 -20.51
C GLN A 48 -7.15 -1.44 -19.57
N GLN A 49 -8.01 -1.52 -18.55
CA GLN A 49 -8.23 -0.46 -17.56
C GLN A 49 -7.21 -0.51 -16.41
N VAL A 50 -6.62 -1.68 -16.15
CA VAL A 50 -5.70 -1.91 -15.02
C VAL A 50 -4.53 -0.90 -14.98
N PRO A 51 -3.83 -0.58 -16.09
CA PRO A 51 -2.76 0.42 -16.07
C PRO A 51 -3.21 1.79 -15.56
N ALA A 52 -4.38 2.26 -15.99
CA ALA A 52 -4.93 3.55 -15.59
C ALA A 52 -5.38 3.54 -14.12
N LEU A 53 -5.98 2.44 -13.68
CA LEU A 53 -6.38 2.22 -12.29
C LEU A 53 -5.17 2.29 -11.35
N ILE A 54 -4.10 1.57 -11.66
CA ILE A 54 -2.89 1.57 -10.85
C ILE A 54 -2.23 2.95 -10.87
N HIS A 55 -2.19 3.61 -12.03
CA HIS A 55 -1.65 4.95 -12.15
C HIS A 55 -2.44 5.99 -11.34
N ALA A 56 -3.74 5.80 -11.12
CA ALA A 56 -4.52 6.69 -10.26
C ALA A 56 -4.08 6.62 -8.78
N HIS A 57 -3.63 5.45 -8.32
CA HIS A 57 -3.03 5.28 -6.98
C HIS A 57 -1.58 5.75 -6.92
N PHE A 58 -0.85 5.61 -8.04
CA PHE A 58 0.56 5.94 -8.17
C PHE A 58 0.80 6.84 -9.40
N PRO A 59 0.48 8.15 -9.32
CA PRO A 59 0.60 9.07 -10.46
C PRO A 59 2.05 9.42 -10.82
N ALA A 60 2.96 9.37 -9.84
CA ALA A 60 4.38 9.58 -10.03
C ALA A 60 5.16 8.49 -9.26
N PRO A 61 5.08 7.22 -9.71
CA PRO A 61 5.61 6.09 -8.96
C PRO A 61 7.12 6.20 -8.82
N ASP A 62 7.61 5.98 -7.62
CA ASP A 62 9.03 5.79 -7.32
C ASP A 62 9.37 4.31 -7.07
N GLN A 63 10.64 4.03 -6.74
CA GLN A 63 11.10 2.67 -6.51
C GLN A 63 10.50 2.04 -5.24
N LEU A 64 10.15 2.87 -4.24
CA LEU A 64 9.47 2.42 -3.04
C LEU A 64 8.01 2.05 -3.35
N ASP A 65 7.32 2.83 -4.19
CA ASP A 65 5.96 2.52 -4.65
C ASP A 65 5.92 1.22 -5.45
N CYS A 66 6.92 0.99 -6.30
CA CYS A 66 7.07 -0.28 -7.02
C CYS A 66 7.35 -1.46 -6.09
N THR A 67 8.01 -1.24 -4.95
CA THR A 67 8.23 -2.28 -3.94
C THR A 67 6.94 -2.55 -3.15
N TYR A 68 6.23 -1.49 -2.79
CA TYR A 68 4.94 -1.55 -2.12
C TYR A 68 3.88 -2.29 -2.94
N LEU A 69 3.69 -1.90 -4.21
CA LEU A 69 2.74 -2.55 -5.10
C LEU A 69 3.09 -4.03 -5.33
N ALA A 70 4.37 -4.39 -5.39
CA ALA A 70 4.78 -5.79 -5.51
C ALA A 70 4.31 -6.63 -4.31
N GLY A 71 4.49 -6.11 -3.08
CA GLY A 71 4.02 -6.78 -1.86
C GLY A 71 2.49 -6.88 -1.79
N VAL A 72 1.79 -5.85 -2.25
CA VAL A 72 0.32 -5.87 -2.36
C VAL A 72 -0.15 -6.96 -3.34
N LEU A 73 0.44 -7.02 -4.55
CA LEU A 73 0.08 -8.05 -5.54
C LEU A 73 0.42 -9.46 -5.06
N GLN A 74 1.51 -9.62 -4.30
CA GLN A 74 1.84 -10.88 -3.64
C GLN A 74 0.77 -11.27 -2.61
N THR A 75 0.34 -10.34 -1.76
CA THR A 75 -0.73 -10.58 -0.77
C THR A 75 -2.04 -11.04 -1.44
N ILE A 76 -2.41 -10.38 -2.55
CA ILE A 76 -3.60 -10.74 -3.34
C ILE A 76 -3.49 -12.18 -3.87
N ASP A 77 -2.30 -12.57 -4.37
CA ASP A 77 -2.07 -13.94 -4.83
C ASP A 77 -2.01 -14.96 -3.69
N GLU A 78 -1.43 -14.62 -2.53
CA GLU A 78 -1.33 -15.51 -1.38
C GLU A 78 -2.70 -15.86 -0.82
N ALA A 79 -3.61 -14.90 -0.65
CA ALA A 79 -4.94 -15.26 -0.16
C ALA A 79 -5.75 -16.05 -1.22
N ARG A 80 -5.48 -15.86 -2.52
CA ARG A 80 -6.02 -16.76 -3.55
C ARG A 80 -5.55 -18.20 -3.33
N TYR A 81 -4.31 -18.44 -2.87
CA TYR A 81 -3.84 -19.79 -2.53
C TYR A 81 -4.43 -20.33 -1.23
N CYS A 82 -4.55 -19.52 -0.17
CA CYS A 82 -5.19 -19.94 1.09
C CYS A 82 -6.63 -20.43 0.88
N GLU A 83 -7.39 -19.81 -0.04
CA GLU A 83 -8.77 -20.18 -0.32
C GLU A 83 -8.89 -21.42 -1.25
N ARG A 84 -7.88 -21.70 -2.08
CA ARG A 84 -7.85 -22.89 -2.95
C ARG A 84 -7.79 -24.21 -2.19
N GLU A 85 -7.25 -24.22 -0.97
CA GLU A 85 -7.23 -25.40 -0.11
C GLU A 85 -8.59 -25.70 0.54
N VAL A 86 -9.59 -24.81 0.41
CA VAL A 86 -10.89 -24.90 1.09
C VAL A 86 -12.00 -25.55 0.22
N GLY A 87 -11.77 -25.76 -1.08
CA GLY A 87 -12.65 -26.58 -1.94
C GLY A 87 -13.53 -25.80 -2.93
N CYS A 88 -13.69 -26.37 -4.13
CA CYS A 88 -14.07 -25.70 -5.37
C CYS A 88 -15.57 -25.43 -5.58
N GLY A 89 -15.86 -24.28 -6.18
CA GLY A 89 -17.08 -24.08 -6.97
C GLY A 89 -17.51 -22.62 -6.97
N THR A 90 -17.52 -22.01 -8.15
CA THR A 90 -17.91 -20.62 -8.44
C THR A 90 -16.94 -19.54 -7.96
N ASP A 91 -16.90 -18.45 -8.74
CA ASP A 91 -15.99 -17.32 -8.63
C ASP A 91 -16.04 -16.66 -7.25
N PHE A 92 -15.03 -16.86 -6.39
CA PHE A 92 -15.04 -16.33 -5.01
C PHE A 92 -13.62 -16.20 -4.42
N VAL A 93 -13.34 -15.46 -3.34
CA VAL A 93 -13.76 -14.12 -2.88
C VAL A 93 -12.72 -13.71 -1.79
N PHE A 94 -11.92 -12.66 -1.98
CA PHE A 94 -11.08 -12.06 -0.92
C PHE A 94 -12.02 -11.18 -0.08
N TRP A 95 -12.46 -11.58 1.11
CA TRP A 95 -13.42 -10.84 1.99
C TRP A 95 -14.84 -10.53 1.43
N GLY A 96 -15.04 -10.66 0.14
CA GLY A 96 -16.27 -10.43 -0.62
C GLY A 96 -15.99 -10.29 -2.12
N ILE A 97 -14.70 -10.37 -2.53
CA ILE A 97 -14.20 -9.83 -3.79
C ILE A 97 -13.65 -10.90 -4.74
N GLU A 98 -14.23 -11.06 -5.92
CA GLU A 98 -13.77 -12.02 -6.95
C GLU A 98 -12.30 -11.80 -7.37
N TYR A 99 -11.52 -12.87 -7.50
CA TYR A 99 -10.14 -12.78 -7.98
C TYR A 99 -10.09 -12.84 -9.52
N SER A 100 -9.43 -11.85 -10.14
CA SER A 100 -9.22 -11.84 -11.59
C SER A 100 -7.74 -12.04 -11.97
N ALA A 101 -7.39 -13.28 -12.33
CA ALA A 101 -6.07 -13.63 -12.85
C ALA A 101 -5.57 -12.71 -13.98
N PRO A 102 -6.36 -12.40 -15.03
CA PRO A 102 -5.88 -11.54 -16.11
C PRO A 102 -5.64 -10.09 -15.65
N ASN A 103 -6.39 -9.58 -14.68
CA ASN A 103 -6.23 -8.22 -14.18
C ASN A 103 -5.01 -8.10 -13.25
N VAL A 104 -4.76 -9.10 -12.41
CA VAL A 104 -3.53 -9.19 -11.61
C VAL A 104 -2.30 -9.33 -12.52
N ALA A 105 -2.40 -10.09 -13.61
CA ALA A 105 -1.32 -10.18 -14.59
C ALA A 105 -1.04 -8.83 -15.28
N ALA A 106 -2.09 -8.09 -15.66
CA ALA A 106 -1.95 -6.74 -16.22
C ALA A 106 -1.29 -5.77 -15.23
N ALA A 107 -1.59 -5.90 -13.93
CA ALA A 107 -0.96 -5.11 -12.87
C ALA A 107 0.54 -5.38 -12.75
N ARG A 108 0.95 -6.65 -12.85
CA ARG A 108 2.37 -7.06 -12.86
C ARG A 108 3.10 -6.52 -14.09
N ILE A 109 2.48 -6.52 -15.26
CA ILE A 109 3.06 -5.95 -16.48
C ILE A 109 3.30 -4.44 -16.31
N TRP A 110 2.32 -3.71 -15.76
CA TRP A 110 2.49 -2.29 -15.47
C TRP A 110 3.66 -2.04 -14.51
N LEU A 111 3.76 -2.85 -13.46
CA LEU A 111 4.81 -2.75 -12.45
C LEU A 111 6.20 -2.91 -13.08
N GLU A 112 6.40 -3.95 -13.89
CA GLU A 112 7.71 -4.19 -14.51
C GLU A 112 8.09 -3.11 -15.53
N ASN A 113 7.13 -2.65 -16.34
CA ASN A 113 7.37 -1.53 -17.25
C ASN A 113 7.77 -0.25 -16.50
N THR A 114 7.18 -0.03 -15.32
CA THR A 114 7.47 1.15 -14.48
C THR A 114 8.85 1.03 -13.84
N ARG A 115 9.21 -0.15 -13.33
CA ARG A 115 10.56 -0.42 -12.80
C ARG A 115 11.64 -0.21 -13.84
N VAL A 116 11.45 -0.70 -15.07
CA VAL A 116 12.38 -0.50 -16.18
C VAL A 116 12.57 0.99 -16.51
N ARG A 117 11.52 1.80 -16.41
CA ARG A 117 11.61 3.25 -16.63
C ARG A 117 12.33 4.02 -15.53
N LEU A 118 12.34 3.48 -14.31
CA LEU A 118 12.95 4.12 -13.13
C LEU A 118 14.40 3.70 -12.91
N ALA A 119 14.86 2.64 -13.58
CA ALA A 119 16.24 2.15 -13.56
C ALA A 119 17.14 2.94 -14.53
#